data_AF-A0A160KR89-F1
#
_entry.id   AF-A0A160KR89-F1
#
_cell.length_a   1.000
_cell.length_b   1.000
_cell.length_c   1.000
_cell.angle_alpha   90.00
_cell.angle_beta   90.00
_cell.angle_gamma   90.00
#
_symmetry.space_group_name_H-M   'P 1'
#
loop_
_entity.id
_entity.type
_entity.pdbx_description
1 polymer ?
#
loop_
_entity_poly.entity_id
_entity_poly.type
_entity_poly.pdbx_seq_one_letter_code
_entity_poly.pdbx_strand_id
1 'polypeptide(L)'
;MALARSGETGMLIAGVTLTIDGVLMIGLASGIARFRVTLRDDRIDVVPVAGRPRSVPLRDIARITPAGGRYGGLSVYDVRRKRLFSVTTITLGFPLLVPFLQWNAPLAWEEFARKHERNFPVILGPAAPRPQER
;
A
#
# COMPACT_ATOMS: atom_id res chain seq x y z
N MET A 1 41.81 34.60 -17.70
CA MET A 1 41.43 33.28 -17.17
C MET A 1 40.24 33.43 -16.21
N ALA A 2 39.02 33.56 -16.72
CA ALA A 2 37.81 33.66 -15.89
C ALA A 2 36.64 32.81 -16.44
N LEU A 3 36.64 32.52 -17.76
CA LEU A 3 35.61 31.68 -18.40
C LEU A 3 35.72 30.18 -18.05
N ALA A 4 36.92 29.63 -17.86
CA ALA A 4 37.12 28.20 -17.58
C ALA A 4 36.43 27.76 -16.26
N ARG A 5 36.53 28.62 -15.24
CA ARG A 5 36.01 28.34 -13.89
C ARG A 5 34.49 28.26 -13.84
N SER A 6 33.79 28.97 -14.73
CA SER A 6 32.33 28.95 -14.83
C SER A 6 31.81 27.62 -15.39
N GLY A 7 32.51 27.07 -16.39
CA GLY A 7 32.22 25.74 -16.94
C GLY A 7 32.51 24.61 -15.95
N GLU A 8 33.63 24.67 -15.23
CA GLU A 8 33.99 23.70 -14.18
C GLU A 8 32.99 23.72 -13.01
N THR A 9 32.56 24.91 -12.59
CA THR A 9 31.55 25.06 -11.53
C THR A 9 30.19 24.56 -11.99
N GLY A 10 29.78 24.86 -13.23
CA GLY A 10 28.55 24.34 -13.81
C GLY A 10 28.54 22.82 -13.96
N MET A 11 29.67 22.23 -14.35
CA MET A 11 29.84 20.78 -14.47
C MET A 11 29.84 20.08 -13.11
N LEU A 12 30.44 20.69 -12.08
CA LEU A 12 30.37 20.20 -10.70
C LEU A 12 28.95 20.22 -10.15
N ILE A 13 28.21 21.31 -10.36
CA ILE A 13 26.81 21.42 -9.93
C ILE A 13 25.97 20.35 -10.63
N ALA A 14 26.10 20.22 -11.96
CA ALA A 14 25.37 19.22 -12.73
C ALA A 14 25.67 17.79 -12.24
N GLY A 15 26.94 17.47 -11.98
CA GLY A 15 27.36 16.16 -11.45
C GLY A 15 26.77 15.88 -10.06
N VAL A 16 26.75 16.87 -9.16
CA VAL A 16 26.14 16.74 -7.83
C VAL A 16 24.62 16.56 -7.94
N THR A 17 23.94 17.35 -8.78
CA THR A 17 22.49 17.23 -8.95
C THR A 17 22.10 15.87 -9.50
N LEU A 18 22.82 15.37 -10.50
CA LEU A 18 22.55 14.07 -11.12
C LEU A 18 22.83 12.90 -10.16
N THR A 19 23.82 13.04 -9.28
CA THR A 19 24.09 12.07 -8.21
C THR A 19 22.98 12.04 -7.17
N ILE A 20 22.53 13.21 -6.71
CA ILE A 20 21.44 13.31 -5.73
C ILE A 20 20.13 12.75 -6.32
N ASP A 21 19.80 13.16 -7.55
CA ASP A 21 18.60 12.68 -8.24
C ASP A 21 18.64 11.17 -8.48
N GLY A 22 19.78 10.64 -8.94
CA GLY A 22 20.00 9.21 -9.12
C GLY A 22 19.83 8.40 -7.83
N VAL A 23 20.41 8.86 -6.71
CA VAL A 23 20.23 8.22 -5.40
C VAL A 23 18.78 8.29 -4.95
N LEU A 24 18.11 9.43 -5.16
CA LEU A 24 16.70 9.59 -4.82
C LEU A 24 15.81 8.64 -5.64
N MET A 25 16.07 8.51 -6.94
CA MET A 25 15.40 7.60 -7.86
C MET A 25 15.59 6.13 -7.47
N ILE A 26 16.81 5.71 -7.13
CA ILE A 26 17.09 4.34 -6.66
C ILE A 26 16.35 4.07 -5.35
N GLY A 27 16.35 5.05 -4.43
CA GLY A 27 15.58 4.98 -3.18
C GLY A 27 14.08 4.85 -3.43
N LEU A 28 13.53 5.64 -4.36
CA LEU A 28 12.12 5.57 -4.76
C LEU A 28 11.77 4.22 -5.39
N ALA A 29 12.59 3.75 -6.34
CA ALA A 29 12.39 2.48 -7.03
C ALA A 29 12.46 1.29 -6.07
N SER A 30 13.34 1.35 -5.07
CA SER A 30 13.46 0.35 -3.99
C SER A 30 12.34 0.47 -2.95
N GLY A 31 11.71 1.63 -2.81
CA GLY A 31 10.58 1.90 -1.91
C GLY A 31 9.25 1.41 -2.50
N ILE A 32 9.00 1.71 -3.78
CA ILE A 32 8.15 0.90 -4.68
C ILE A 32 8.78 -0.53 -4.70
N ALA A 33 8.29 -1.59 -5.32
CA ALA A 33 8.84 -2.97 -5.15
C ALA A 33 8.75 -3.57 -3.71
N ARG A 34 8.90 -2.80 -2.62
CA ARG A 34 8.64 -3.21 -1.23
C ARG A 34 7.17 -3.10 -0.84
N PHE A 35 6.33 -2.35 -1.56
CA PHE A 35 4.88 -2.29 -1.29
C PHE A 35 4.12 -3.42 -1.98
N ARG A 36 4.12 -4.61 -1.39
CA ARG A 36 3.46 -5.76 -2.02
C ARG A 36 2.61 -6.55 -1.04
N VAL A 37 1.41 -6.89 -1.50
CA VAL A 37 0.59 -7.95 -0.91
C VAL A 37 0.62 -9.13 -1.86
N THR A 38 0.94 -10.31 -1.33
CA THR A 38 0.84 -11.58 -2.05
C THR A 38 -0.23 -12.41 -1.36
N LEU A 39 -1.21 -12.84 -2.15
CA LEU A 39 -2.32 -13.65 -1.69
C LEU A 39 -1.97 -15.12 -1.88
N ARG A 40 -2.16 -15.94 -0.85
CA ARG A 40 -2.05 -17.39 -0.91
C ARG A 40 -3.32 -17.99 -0.31
N ASP A 41 -3.64 -19.24 -0.65
CA ASP A 41 -4.87 -19.91 -0.22
C ASP A 41 -5.15 -19.87 1.29
N ASP A 42 -4.11 -19.94 2.14
CA ASP A 42 -4.25 -19.99 3.60
C ASP A 42 -3.75 -18.72 4.33
N ARG A 43 -3.02 -17.85 3.62
CA ARG A 43 -2.33 -16.71 4.25
C ARG A 43 -2.12 -15.53 3.31
N ILE A 44 -1.93 -14.36 3.91
CA ILE A 44 -1.61 -13.12 3.21
C ILE A 44 -0.19 -12.71 3.60
N ASP A 45 0.70 -12.64 2.62
CA ASP A 45 2.06 -12.15 2.80
C ASP A 45 2.10 -10.65 2.46
N VAL A 46 2.40 -9.82 3.46
CA VAL A 46 2.45 -8.37 3.33
C VAL A 46 3.87 -7.89 3.55
N VAL A 47 4.39 -7.15 2.57
CA VAL A 47 5.62 -6.38 2.70
C VAL A 47 5.22 -4.91 2.88
N PRO A 48 5.35 -4.37 4.10
CA PRO A 48 4.95 -3.00 4.39
C PRO A 48 6.02 -1.99 3.96
N VAL A 49 5.60 -0.73 3.88
CA VAL A 49 6.48 0.45 3.66
C VAL A 49 7.66 0.49 4.60
N ALA A 50 7.36 0.22 5.86
CA ALA A 50 8.27 0.32 6.97
C ALA A 50 8.03 -0.89 7.86
N GLY A 51 9.12 -1.54 8.25
CA GLY A 51 9.10 -2.71 9.10
C GLY A 51 9.36 -4.02 8.37
N ARG A 52 9.17 -5.12 9.10
CA ARG A 52 9.45 -6.46 8.62
C ARG A 52 8.27 -7.01 7.81
N PRO A 53 8.52 -7.80 6.76
CA PRO A 53 7.49 -8.60 6.10
C PRO A 53 6.70 -9.43 7.11
N ARG A 54 5.40 -9.60 6.87
CA ARG A 54 4.51 -10.37 7.75
C ARG A 54 3.68 -11.34 6.93
N SER A 55 3.62 -12.58 7.40
CA SER A 55 2.67 -13.57 6.93
C SER A 55 1.50 -13.63 7.91
N VAL A 56 0.29 -13.45 7.42
CA VAL A 56 -0.92 -13.38 8.24
C VAL A 56 -1.87 -14.50 7.81
N PRO A 57 -2.12 -15.49 8.68
CA PRO A 57 -3.11 -16.53 8.43
C PRO A 57 -4.51 -15.94 8.25
N LEU A 58 -5.28 -16.48 7.31
CA LEU A 58 -6.66 -16.04 7.06
C LEU A 58 -7.55 -16.16 8.30
N ARG A 59 -7.37 -17.24 9.07
CA ARG A 59 -8.12 -17.51 10.31
C ARG A 59 -7.92 -16.47 11.41
N ASP A 60 -6.83 -15.71 11.37
CA ASP A 60 -6.55 -14.66 12.35
C ASP A 60 -7.27 -13.35 11.96
N ILE A 61 -7.83 -13.25 10.75
CA ILE A 61 -8.54 -12.05 10.30
C ILE A 61 -9.91 -12.01 10.97
N ALA A 62 -10.07 -11.08 11.92
CA ALA A 62 -11.33 -10.90 12.63
C ALA A 62 -12.04 -9.60 12.29
N ARG A 63 -11.28 -8.55 11.94
CA ARG A 63 -11.85 -7.22 11.72
C ARG A 63 -11.09 -6.43 10.68
N ILE A 64 -11.85 -5.75 9.83
CA ILE A 64 -11.34 -4.86 8.79
C ILE A 64 -11.83 -3.43 9.11
N THR A 65 -10.94 -2.45 9.02
CA THR A 65 -11.27 -1.03 9.18
C THR A 65 -10.60 -0.22 8.09
N PRO A 66 -11.11 0.98 7.76
CA PRO A 66 -10.42 1.88 6.84
C PRO A 66 -9.04 2.26 7.39
N ALA A 67 -8.04 2.35 6.52
CA ALA A 67 -6.73 2.90 6.87
C ALA A 67 -6.81 4.43 6.97
N GLY A 68 -6.20 5.02 8.00
CA GLY A 68 -6.33 6.44 8.35
C GLY A 68 -5.44 7.39 7.53
N GLY A 69 -5.39 7.25 6.20
CA GLY A 69 -4.51 8.07 5.35
C GLY A 69 -5.18 8.60 4.08
N ARG A 70 -4.54 9.58 3.43
CA ARG A 70 -5.04 10.25 2.21
C ARG A 70 -5.24 9.32 1.00
N TYR A 71 -4.59 8.16 1.01
CA TYR A 71 -4.64 7.18 -0.07
C TYR A 71 -5.77 6.16 0.12
N GLY A 72 -6.58 6.29 1.18
CA GLY A 72 -7.47 5.22 1.60
C GLY A 72 -6.70 3.94 1.94
N GLY A 73 -7.41 2.82 1.96
CA GLY A 73 -6.86 1.51 2.23
C GLY A 73 -7.57 0.76 3.34
N LEU A 74 -7.00 -0.37 3.69
CA LEU A 74 -7.54 -1.30 4.67
C LEU A 74 -6.52 -1.58 5.77
N SER A 75 -6.99 -1.57 7.00
CA SER A 75 -6.26 -2.07 8.16
C SER A 75 -6.97 -3.29 8.69
N VAL A 76 -6.22 -4.37 8.85
CA VAL A 76 -6.74 -5.68 9.24
C VAL A 76 -6.24 -6.03 10.63
N TYR A 77 -7.15 -6.52 11.46
CA TYR A 77 -6.95 -6.78 12.87
C TYR A 77 -7.37 -8.19 13.24
N ASP A 78 -6.68 -8.71 14.25
CA ASP A 78 -7.01 -9.96 14.94
C ASP A 78 -8.19 -9.81 15.90
N VAL A 79 -8.75 -10.92 16.39
CA VAL A 79 -9.81 -10.96 17.40
C VAL A 79 -9.47 -10.14 18.64
N ARG A 80 -8.18 -10.07 19.01
CA ARG A 80 -7.67 -9.26 20.13
C ARG A 80 -7.49 -7.77 19.80
N ARG A 81 -8.00 -7.30 18.65
CA ARG A 81 -7.80 -5.94 18.11
C ARG A 81 -6.33 -5.57 17.88
N LYS A 82 -5.45 -6.57 17.75
CA LYS A 82 -4.06 -6.35 17.36
C LYS A 82 -3.99 -6.13 15.85
N ARG A 83 -3.35 -5.05 15.40
CA ARG A 83 -3.17 -4.77 13.97
C ARG A 83 -2.23 -5.81 13.34
N LEU A 84 -2.77 -6.63 12.44
CA LEU A 84 -2.03 -7.63 11.69
C LEU A 84 -1.22 -6.93 10.59
N PHE A 85 -1.91 -6.19 9.74
CA PHE A 85 -1.31 -5.39 8.68
C PHE A 85 -2.18 -4.17 8.31
N SER A 86 -1.59 -3.23 7.57
CA SER A 86 -2.27 -2.07 7.02
C SER A 86 -1.71 -1.79 5.64
N VAL A 87 -2.58 -1.61 4.65
CA VAL A 87 -2.23 -1.44 3.24
C VAL A 87 -3.10 -0.34 2.65
N THR A 88 -2.52 0.44 1.74
CA THR A 88 -3.19 1.53 1.03
C THR A 88 -3.58 1.10 -0.38
N THR A 89 -4.46 1.87 -1.04
CA THR A 89 -4.90 1.58 -2.42
C THR A 89 -3.75 1.54 -3.44
N ILE A 90 -2.66 2.25 -3.17
CA ILE A 90 -1.44 2.27 -3.98
C ILE A 90 -0.54 1.03 -3.77
N THR A 91 -0.89 0.15 -2.83
CA THR A 91 -0.11 -1.07 -2.56
C THR A 91 -0.28 -2.06 -3.70
N LEU A 92 0.82 -2.63 -4.19
CA LEU A 92 0.77 -3.61 -5.27
C LEU A 92 0.02 -4.86 -4.82
N GLY A 93 -1.01 -5.24 -5.57
CA GLY A 93 -1.92 -6.33 -5.22
C GLY A 93 -3.17 -5.92 -4.41
N PHE A 94 -3.31 -4.64 -4.04
CA PHE A 94 -4.52 -4.14 -3.35
C PHE A 94 -5.83 -4.43 -4.11
N PRO A 95 -5.93 -4.25 -5.44
CA PRO A 95 -7.16 -4.55 -6.17
C PRO A 95 -7.58 -6.02 -6.11
N LEU A 96 -6.62 -6.94 -5.94
CA LEU A 96 -6.88 -8.37 -5.79
C LEU A 96 -7.20 -8.74 -4.34
N LEU A 97 -6.68 -7.99 -3.38
CA LEU A 97 -6.91 -8.21 -1.95
C LEU A 97 -8.39 -8.00 -1.60
N VAL A 98 -9.07 -7.02 -2.20
CA VAL A 98 -10.48 -6.73 -1.94
C VAL A 98 -11.40 -7.94 -2.21
N PRO A 99 -11.46 -8.49 -3.43
CA PRO A 99 -12.28 -9.67 -3.71
C PRO A 99 -11.80 -10.92 -2.95
N PHE A 100 -10.50 -11.02 -2.66
CA PHE A 100 -9.97 -12.11 -1.86
C PHE A 100 -10.48 -12.08 -0.41
N LEU A 101 -10.56 -10.91 0.22
CA LEU A 101 -11.15 -10.74 1.55
C LEU A 101 -12.65 -10.95 1.55
N GLN A 102 -13.35 -10.54 0.48
CA GLN A 102 -14.77 -10.83 0.29
C GLN A 102 -15.06 -12.34 0.32
N TRP A 103 -14.22 -13.11 -0.38
CA TRP A 103 -14.40 -14.56 -0.50
C TRP A 103 -13.94 -15.33 0.75
N ASN A 104 -12.77 -14.99 1.30
CA ASN A 104 -12.13 -15.78 2.35
C ASN A 104 -12.42 -15.29 3.78
N ALA A 105 -12.87 -14.04 3.95
CA ALA A 105 -13.25 -13.47 5.24
C ALA A 105 -14.60 -12.73 5.16
N PRO A 106 -15.68 -13.41 4.73
CA PRO A 106 -16.95 -12.76 4.41
C PRO A 106 -17.56 -12.04 5.61
N LEU A 107 -17.52 -12.63 6.81
CA LEU A 107 -18.07 -12.01 8.03
C LEU A 107 -17.39 -10.67 8.37
N ALA A 108 -16.06 -10.64 8.36
CA ALA A 108 -15.30 -9.42 8.62
C ALA A 108 -15.49 -8.38 7.51
N TRP A 109 -15.65 -8.83 6.27
CA TRP A 109 -15.91 -7.96 5.12
C TRP A 109 -17.32 -7.34 5.18
N GLU A 110 -18.35 -8.13 5.44
CA GLU A 110 -19.73 -7.67 5.53
C GLU A 110 -19.91 -6.65 6.66
N GLU A 111 -19.27 -6.86 7.81
CA GLU A 111 -19.27 -5.87 8.89
C GLU A 111 -18.64 -4.55 8.47
N PHE A 112 -17.51 -4.62 7.75
CA PHE A 112 -16.83 -3.44 7.22
C PHE A 112 -17.71 -2.74 6.17
N ALA A 113 -18.30 -3.51 5.25
CA ALA A 113 -19.18 -3.01 4.21
C ALA A 113 -20.38 -2.28 4.80
N ARG A 114 -21.12 -2.92 5.71
CA ARG A 114 -22.28 -2.33 6.37
C ARG A 114 -21.98 -0.98 7.02
N LYS A 115 -20.77 -0.81 7.56
CA LYS A 115 -20.35 0.44 8.24
C LYS A 115 -19.82 1.50 7.28
N HIS A 116 -19.25 1.10 6.14
CA HIS A 116 -18.44 1.98 5.31
C HIS A 116 -18.82 2.00 3.82
N GLU A 117 -19.89 1.33 3.40
CA GLU A 117 -20.34 1.22 2.01
C GLU A 117 -20.41 2.56 1.28
N ARG A 118 -21.00 3.58 1.92
CA ARG A 118 -21.09 4.94 1.38
C ARG A 118 -19.73 5.60 1.11
N ASN A 119 -18.69 5.17 1.80
CA ASN A 119 -17.32 5.70 1.70
C ASN A 119 -16.39 4.77 0.90
N PHE A 120 -16.89 3.70 0.30
CA PHE A 120 -16.08 2.77 -0.49
C PHE A 120 -15.25 3.43 -1.59
N PRO A 121 -15.76 4.41 -2.36
CA PRO A 121 -14.95 5.09 -3.37
C PRO A 121 -13.72 5.78 -2.77
N VAL A 122 -13.82 6.29 -1.54
CA VAL A 122 -12.71 6.97 -0.86
C VAL A 122 -11.76 5.96 -0.22
N ILE A 123 -12.29 4.87 0.35
CA ILE A 123 -11.49 3.89 1.10
C ILE A 123 -10.80 2.89 0.16
N LEU A 124 -11.50 2.41 -0.86
CA LEU A 124 -11.05 1.36 -1.77
C LEU A 124 -10.60 1.92 -3.12
N GLY A 125 -10.94 3.18 -3.43
CA GLY A 125 -10.58 3.81 -4.70
C GLY A 125 -11.12 3.01 -5.90
N PRO A 126 -10.29 2.75 -6.92
CA PRO A 126 -10.71 2.00 -8.12
C PRO A 126 -11.00 0.52 -7.84
N ALA A 127 -10.62 0.00 -6.66
CA ALA A 127 -10.91 -1.37 -6.24
C ALA A 127 -12.23 -1.47 -5.47
N ALA A 128 -12.99 -0.38 -5.34
CA ALA A 128 -14.32 -0.44 -4.76
C ALA A 128 -15.19 -1.42 -5.58
N PRO A 129 -15.90 -2.38 -4.93
CA PRO A 129 -16.88 -3.18 -5.64
C PRO A 129 -17.90 -2.23 -6.26
N ARG A 130 -18.15 -2.38 -7.57
CA ARG A 130 -19.15 -1.55 -8.25
C ARG A 130 -20.49 -1.76 -7.56
N PRO A 131 -21.32 -0.71 -7.43
CA PRO A 131 -22.71 -0.91 -7.04
C PRO A 131 -23.29 -1.95 -7.99
N GLN A 132 -23.81 -3.06 -7.47
CA GLN A 132 -24.67 -3.91 -8.29
C GLN A 132 -25.88 -3.04 -8.65
N GLU A 133 -26.04 -2.71 -9.93
CA GLU A 133 -27.30 -2.19 -10.42
C GLU A 133 -28.37 -3.23 -10.07
N ARG A 134 -29.30 -2.83 -9.21
CA ARG A 134 -30.40 -3.64 -8.72
C ARG A 134 -31.59 -3.51 -9.65
#